data_AF-A0ABC9WV10-F1
#
_entry.id   AF-A0ABC9WV10-F1
#
_cell.length_a   1.000
_cell.length_b   1.000
_cell.length_c   1.000
_cell.angle_alpha   90.00
_cell.angle_beta   90.00
_cell.angle_gamma   90.00
#
_symmetry.space_group_name_H-M   'P 1'
#
loop_
_entity.id
_entity.type
_entity.pdbx_description
1 polymer ?
#
loop_
_entity_poly.entity_id
_entity_poly.type
_entity_poly.pdbx_seq_one_letter_code
_entity_poly.pdbx_strand_id
1 'polypeptide(L)'
;MLYSIKALPKSITLQRVHHLQVAWEEYRETVRAARDQVRKAKALIEISLARDVKDNKKSFYRYVGDKRTTRDNVGPFQNEMGDLVTQDMEKAKVLNDFFASVFTGKSLSHTAQVTGGRDWENKEPLTVGEDQV
;
A
#
# COMPACT_ATOMS: atom_id res chain seq x y z
N MET A 1 -39.53 -23.78 31.89
CA MET A 1 -39.45 -22.65 32.84
C MET A 1 -38.84 -21.47 32.10
N LEU A 2 -39.64 -20.44 31.82
CA LEU A 2 -39.18 -19.23 31.15
C LEU A 2 -38.53 -18.32 32.21
N TYR A 3 -37.25 -17.97 32.05
CA TYR A 3 -36.56 -17.08 32.98
C TYR A 3 -37.08 -15.65 32.79
N SER A 4 -37.76 -15.11 33.81
CA SER A 4 -38.11 -13.69 33.88
C SER A 4 -36.86 -12.83 34.01
N ILE A 5 -36.59 -12.01 32.99
CA ILE A 5 -35.53 -10.98 33.03
C ILE A 5 -36.04 -9.84 33.94
N LYS A 6 -35.67 -9.87 35.22
CA LYS A 6 -35.94 -8.75 36.13
C LYS A 6 -34.95 -7.62 35.86
N ALA A 7 -35.46 -6.42 35.63
CA ALA A 7 -34.64 -5.21 35.48
C ALA A 7 -33.86 -4.93 36.76
N LEU A 8 -32.57 -4.56 36.63
CA LEU A 8 -31.69 -4.28 37.76
C LEU A 8 -31.96 -2.90 38.38
N PRO A 9 -31.68 -2.72 39.68
CA PRO A 9 -31.76 -1.41 40.35
C PRO A 9 -30.82 -0.38 39.71
N LYS A 10 -31.29 0.87 39.61
CA LYS A 10 -30.53 1.99 39.02
C LYS A 10 -29.17 2.24 39.69
N SER A 11 -29.06 2.00 40.99
CA SER A 11 -27.80 2.14 41.75
C SER A 11 -26.73 1.17 41.27
N ILE A 12 -27.09 -0.09 41.02
CA ILE A 12 -26.17 -1.13 40.54
C ILE A 12 -25.73 -0.83 39.11
N THR A 13 -26.64 -0.37 38.24
CA THR A 13 -26.28 0.00 36.86
C THR A 13 -25.38 1.24 36.81
N LEU A 14 -25.61 2.24 37.67
CA LEU A 14 -24.78 3.45 37.75
C LEU A 14 -23.38 3.12 38.24
N GLN A 15 -23.29 2.32 39.31
CA GLN A 15 -22.00 1.82 39.75
C GLN A 15 -21.33 1.11 38.58
N ARG A 16 -22.03 0.16 37.90
CA ARG A 16 -21.53 -0.63 36.75
C ARG A 16 -20.87 0.24 35.69
N VAL A 17 -21.56 1.29 35.26
CA VAL A 17 -21.07 2.26 34.28
C VAL A 17 -19.81 2.97 34.78
N HIS A 18 -19.77 3.40 36.05
CA HIS A 18 -18.61 4.08 36.62
C HIS A 18 -17.34 3.20 36.60
N HIS A 19 -17.41 1.94 37.07
CA HIS A 19 -16.21 1.08 37.02
C HIS A 19 -15.79 0.73 35.59
N LEU A 20 -16.74 0.59 34.65
CA LEU A 20 -16.40 0.38 33.24
C LEU A 20 -15.71 1.61 32.64
N GLN A 21 -16.13 2.81 33.02
CA GLN A 21 -15.51 4.06 32.59
C GLN A 21 -14.09 4.20 33.14
N VAL A 22 -13.88 3.92 34.43
CA VAL A 22 -12.55 3.91 35.05
C VAL A 22 -11.64 2.88 34.37
N ALA A 23 -12.11 1.65 34.16
CA ALA A 23 -11.33 0.60 33.49
C ALA A 23 -10.98 0.97 32.03
N TRP A 24 -11.88 1.65 31.32
CA TRP A 24 -11.63 2.14 29.97
C TRP A 24 -10.55 3.24 29.94
N GLU A 25 -10.56 4.14 30.92
CA GLU A 25 -9.55 5.20 31.04
C GLU A 25 -8.17 4.61 31.35
N GLU A 26 -8.08 3.65 32.28
CA GLU A 26 -6.84 2.92 32.57
C GLU A 26 -6.31 2.18 31.34
N TYR A 27 -7.17 1.49 30.60
CA TYR A 27 -6.79 0.85 29.34
C TYR A 27 -6.25 1.87 28.32
N ARG A 28 -6.92 3.02 28.17
CA ARG A 28 -6.49 4.04 27.20
C ARG A 28 -5.13 4.63 27.57
N GLU A 29 -4.90 4.90 28.85
CA GLU A 29 -3.61 5.44 29.32
C GLU A 29 -2.48 4.42 29.17
N THR A 30 -2.73 3.14 29.47
CA THR A 30 -1.73 2.08 29.26
C THR A 30 -1.38 1.91 27.77
N VAL A 31 -2.37 1.93 26.86
CA VAL A 31 -2.13 1.91 25.42
C VAL A 31 -1.32 3.13 24.96
N ARG A 32 -1.65 4.32 25.47
CA ARG A 32 -0.92 5.56 25.15
C ARG A 32 0.53 5.46 25.61
N ALA A 33 0.76 5.05 26.86
CA ALA A 33 2.09 4.87 27.41
C ALA A 33 2.92 3.86 26.61
N ALA A 34 2.35 2.71 26.25
CA ALA A 34 3.03 1.72 25.43
C ALA A 34 3.44 2.28 24.06
N ARG A 35 2.54 3.01 23.39
CA ARG A 35 2.84 3.67 22.10
C ARG A 35 3.98 4.68 22.25
N ASP A 36 3.98 5.46 23.31
CA ASP A 36 5.01 6.46 23.56
C ASP A 36 6.37 5.82 23.87
N GLN A 37 6.40 4.71 24.60
CA GLN A 37 7.64 3.94 24.81
C GLN A 37 8.19 3.41 23.49
N VAL A 38 7.34 2.87 22.61
CA VAL A 38 7.74 2.41 21.27
C VAL A 38 8.28 3.58 20.43
N ARG A 39 7.62 4.74 20.44
CA ARG A 39 8.09 5.93 19.72
C ARG A 39 9.45 6.41 20.22
N LYS A 40 9.64 6.46 21.55
CA LYS A 40 10.91 6.86 22.18
C LYS A 40 12.03 5.87 21.84
N ALA A 41 11.79 4.58 21.98
CA ALA A 41 12.77 3.54 21.65
C ALA A 41 13.19 3.63 20.17
N LYS A 42 12.21 3.82 19.27
CA LYS A 42 12.47 4.01 17.84
C LYS A 42 13.33 5.25 17.57
N ALA A 43 12.97 6.40 18.14
CA ALA A 43 13.73 7.64 17.97
C ALA A 43 15.17 7.51 18.49
N LEU A 44 15.37 6.83 19.62
CA LEU A 44 16.70 6.59 20.18
C LEU A 44 17.58 5.77 19.23
N ILE A 45 17.03 4.71 18.61
CA ILE A 45 17.74 3.90 17.62
C ILE A 45 18.06 4.72 16.37
N GLU A 46 17.12 5.53 15.89
CA GLU A 46 17.37 6.39 14.72
C GLU A 46 18.46 7.42 14.99
N ILE A 47 18.50 8.00 16.19
CA ILE A 47 19.54 8.94 16.62
C ILE A 47 20.91 8.25 16.68
N SER A 48 21.01 7.04 17.25
CA SER A 48 22.30 6.33 17.30
C SER A 48 22.80 5.97 15.90
N LEU A 49 21.92 5.46 15.04
CA LEU A 49 22.27 5.15 13.64
C LEU A 49 22.74 6.39 12.86
N ALA A 50 22.11 7.54 13.08
CA ALA A 50 22.50 8.79 12.42
C ALA A 50 23.85 9.32 12.93
N ARG A 51 24.10 9.23 14.24
CA ARG A 51 25.38 9.65 14.86
C ARG A 51 26.54 8.78 14.39
N ASP A 52 26.32 7.48 14.33
CA ASP A 52 27.37 6.49 14.03
C ASP A 52 27.52 6.25 12.52
N VAL A 53 26.89 7.07 11.67
CA VAL A 53 26.89 6.86 10.21
C VAL A 53 28.30 6.83 9.62
N LYS A 54 29.24 7.59 10.20
CA LYS A 54 30.63 7.62 9.72
C LYS A 54 31.36 6.30 9.99
N ASP A 55 31.13 5.72 11.16
CA ASP A 55 31.83 4.54 11.66
C ASP A 55 31.12 3.23 11.27
N ASN A 56 29.80 3.28 11.10
CA ASN A 56 28.95 2.12 10.82
C ASN A 56 27.90 2.42 9.73
N LYS A 57 28.37 2.81 8.55
CA LYS A 57 27.53 3.06 7.36
C LYS A 57 26.56 1.92 7.05
N LYS A 58 27.00 0.66 7.22
CA LYS A 58 26.23 -0.53 6.87
C LYS A 58 24.93 -0.63 7.67
N SER A 59 24.95 -0.35 8.97
CA SER A 59 23.75 -0.45 9.81
C SER A 59 22.72 0.62 9.46
N PHE A 60 23.17 1.85 9.18
CA PHE A 60 22.33 2.97 8.76
C PHE A 60 21.61 2.66 7.44
N TYR A 61 22.35 2.28 6.40
CA TYR A 61 21.73 1.98 5.10
C TYR A 61 20.84 0.74 5.14
N ARG A 62 21.17 -0.26 5.97
CA ARG A 62 20.27 -1.41 6.21
C ARG A 62 18.94 -0.94 6.80
N TYR A 63 18.98 -0.14 7.87
CA TYR A 63 17.76 0.40 8.49
C TYR A 63 16.91 1.20 7.49
N VAL A 64 17.54 2.07 6.68
CA VAL A 64 16.87 2.83 5.64
C VAL A 64 16.27 1.91 4.56
N GLY A 65 17.01 0.88 4.15
CA GLY A 65 16.54 -0.14 3.21
C GLY A 65 15.30 -0.85 3.72
N ASP A 66 15.36 -1.41 4.94
CA ASP A 66 14.26 -2.12 5.59
C ASP A 66 12.99 -1.26 5.73
N LYS A 67 13.16 0.06 5.91
CA LYS A 67 12.04 1.02 5.96
C LYS A 67 11.48 1.42 4.60
N ARG A 68 12.23 1.27 3.52
CA ARG A 68 11.77 1.58 2.15
C ARG A 68 10.96 0.44 1.54
N THR A 69 11.10 -0.79 2.03
CA THR A 69 10.49 -2.01 1.44
C THR A 69 8.98 -2.14 1.64
N THR A 70 8.28 -1.13 2.17
CA THR A 70 6.83 -1.18 2.45
C THR A 70 5.96 -0.54 1.37
N ARG A 71 6.49 -0.18 0.19
CA ARG A 71 5.64 0.19 -0.95
C ARG A 71 5.25 -1.10 -1.66
N ASP A 72 3.97 -1.40 -1.54
CA ASP A 72 3.22 -2.46 -2.21
C ASP A 72 3.85 -2.81 -3.57
N ASN A 73 4.42 -4.01 -3.65
CA ASN A 73 4.54 -4.63 -4.96
C ASN A 73 3.12 -4.76 -5.50
N VAL A 74 2.93 -4.49 -6.80
CA VAL A 74 1.67 -4.83 -7.47
C VAL A 74 1.40 -6.29 -7.14
N GLY A 75 0.28 -6.55 -6.46
CA GLY A 75 -0.11 -7.90 -6.09
C GLY A 75 -0.26 -8.76 -7.35
N PRO A 76 -0.25 -10.10 -7.21
CA PRO A 76 -0.51 -10.98 -8.34
C PRO A 76 -1.77 -10.55 -9.11
N PHE A 77 -1.65 -10.39 -10.43
CA PHE A 77 -2.80 -10.03 -11.25
C PHE A 77 -3.85 -11.13 -11.16
N GLN A 78 -5.12 -10.73 -11.10
CA GLN A 78 -6.26 -11.62 -11.21
C GLN A 78 -6.98 -11.33 -12.52
N ASN A 79 -7.43 -12.39 -13.19
CA ASN A 79 -8.31 -12.23 -14.34
C ASN A 79 -9.73 -11.84 -13.88
N GLU A 80 -10.65 -11.66 -14.83
CA GLU A 80 -12.05 -11.33 -14.53
C GLU A 80 -12.77 -12.39 -13.67
N MET A 81 -12.29 -13.64 -13.70
CA MET A 81 -12.83 -14.75 -12.90
C MET A 81 -12.24 -14.82 -11.49
N GLY A 82 -11.28 -13.94 -11.16
CA GLY A 82 -10.59 -13.91 -9.87
C GLY A 82 -9.41 -14.89 -9.76
N ASP A 83 -9.08 -15.61 -10.82
CA ASP A 83 -7.94 -16.54 -10.84
C ASP A 83 -6.62 -15.79 -10.99
N LEU A 84 -5.57 -16.30 -10.33
CA LEU A 84 -4.22 -15.75 -10.43
C LEU A 84 -3.65 -15.95 -11.83
N VAL A 85 -3.21 -14.84 -12.43
CA VAL A 85 -2.61 -14.82 -13.76
C VAL A 85 -1.14 -15.16 -13.68
N THR A 86 -0.75 -16.27 -14.29
CA THR A 86 0.64 -16.76 -14.27
C THR A 86 1.39 -16.45 -15.56
N GLN A 87 0.71 -16.47 -16.71
CA GLN A 87 1.31 -16.23 -18.03
C GLN A 87 1.46 -14.74 -18.35
N ASP A 88 2.60 -14.35 -18.92
CA ASP A 88 2.91 -12.93 -19.16
C ASP A 88 1.97 -12.27 -20.19
N MET A 89 1.54 -13.02 -21.20
CA MET A 89 0.56 -12.54 -22.19
C MET A 89 -0.79 -12.22 -21.54
N GLU A 90 -1.25 -13.06 -20.61
CA GLU A 90 -2.49 -12.83 -19.88
C GLU A 90 -2.36 -11.62 -18.94
N LYS A 91 -1.21 -11.44 -18.28
CA LYS A 91 -0.96 -10.25 -17.43
C LYS A 91 -1.04 -8.96 -18.27
N ALA A 92 -0.44 -8.96 -19.46
CA ALA A 92 -0.49 -7.83 -20.37
C ALA A 92 -1.92 -7.52 -20.81
N LYS A 93 -2.72 -8.55 -21.07
CA LYS A 93 -4.13 -8.40 -21.43
C LYS A 93 -4.95 -7.79 -20.29
N VAL A 94 -4.87 -8.36 -19.08
CA VAL A 94 -5.59 -7.84 -17.90
C VAL A 94 -5.22 -6.39 -17.61
N LEU A 95 -3.94 -6.03 -17.73
CA LEU A 95 -3.50 -4.66 -17.53
C LEU A 95 -4.04 -3.71 -18.60
N ASN A 96 -3.99 -4.13 -19.87
CA ASN A 96 -4.50 -3.34 -20.99
C ASN A 96 -6.01 -3.12 -20.91
N ASP A 97 -6.77 -4.16 -20.54
CA ASP A 97 -8.22 -4.10 -20.37
C ASP A 97 -8.60 -3.16 -19.20
N PHE A 98 -7.87 -3.25 -18.08
CA PHE A 98 -8.03 -2.31 -16.97
C PHE A 98 -7.73 -0.86 -17.40
N PHE A 99 -6.64 -0.64 -18.12
CA PHE A 99 -6.26 0.69 -18.59
C PHE A 99 -7.32 1.25 -19.55
N ALA A 100 -7.76 0.48 -20.55
CA ALA A 100 -8.80 0.87 -21.51
C ALA A 100 -10.13 1.23 -20.81
N SER A 101 -10.53 0.48 -19.79
CA SER A 101 -11.74 0.74 -19.01
C SER A 101 -11.76 2.15 -18.41
N VAL A 102 -10.63 2.63 -17.88
CA VAL A 102 -10.48 3.98 -17.32
C VAL A 102 -10.70 5.08 -18.36
N PHE A 103 -10.40 4.82 -19.63
CA PHE A 103 -10.55 5.78 -20.72
C PHE A 103 -11.90 5.69 -21.45
N THR A 104 -12.89 4.99 -20.90
CA THR A 104 -14.25 4.94 -21.47
C THR A 104 -15.03 6.24 -21.16
N GLY A 105 -14.55 7.36 -21.69
CA GLY A 105 -15.31 8.60 -21.77
C GLY A 105 -16.43 8.43 -22.79
N LYS A 106 -17.68 8.72 -22.39
CA LYS A 106 -18.82 8.79 -23.31
C LYS A 106 -18.55 9.89 -24.35
N SER A 107 -17.92 9.55 -25.46
CA SER A 107 -18.00 10.37 -26.68
C SER A 107 -19.38 10.13 -27.28
N LEU A 108 -20.40 10.77 -26.68
CA LEU A 108 -21.67 10.94 -27.35
C LEU A 108 -21.43 11.78 -28.61
N SER A 109 -21.41 11.07 -29.74
CA SER A 109 -21.57 11.53 -31.11
C SER A 109 -20.65 12.65 -31.59
N HIS A 110 -19.63 12.29 -32.38
CA HIS A 110 -19.55 12.76 -33.76
C HIS A 110 -18.85 11.70 -34.61
N THR A 111 -19.63 11.05 -35.49
CA THR A 111 -19.16 10.23 -36.59
C THR A 111 -18.22 11.04 -37.48
N ALA A 112 -16.94 10.68 -37.50
CA ALA A 112 -16.05 10.99 -38.61
C ALA A 112 -15.07 9.83 -38.74
N GLN A 113 -15.15 9.12 -39.87
CA GLN A 113 -14.25 8.03 -40.18
C GLN A 113 -12.81 8.55 -40.33
N VAL A 114 -11.85 7.80 -39.80
CA VAL A 114 -10.43 7.99 -40.14
C VAL A 114 -9.86 6.63 -40.53
N THR A 115 -9.86 6.39 -41.83
CA THR A 115 -8.88 5.53 -42.51
C THR A 115 -7.49 6.13 -42.36
N GLY A 116 -6.50 5.34 -41.96
CA GLY A 116 -5.10 5.74 -42.04
C GLY A 116 -4.16 4.87 -41.21
N GLY A 117 -3.79 3.71 -41.73
CA GLY A 117 -2.71 2.90 -41.18
C GLY A 117 -1.35 3.58 -41.32
N ARG A 118 -0.39 3.18 -40.49
CA ARG A 118 1.04 3.22 -40.80
C ARG A 118 1.75 2.07 -40.10
N ASP A 119 1.94 1.05 -40.90
CA ASP A 119 3.08 0.15 -41.01
C ASP A 119 4.38 0.69 -40.37
N TRP A 120 4.97 -0.09 -39.47
CA TRP A 120 6.27 0.17 -38.86
C TRP A 120 7.24 -0.92 -39.34
N GLU A 121 7.74 -0.76 -40.56
CA GLU A 121 8.83 -1.56 -41.07
C GLU A 121 10.16 -0.82 -40.90
N ASN A 122 11.06 -1.48 -40.16
CA ASN A 122 12.49 -1.60 -40.42
C ASN A 122 13.31 -0.32 -40.62
N LYS A 123 14.09 0.06 -39.60
CA LYS A 123 15.40 0.69 -39.82
C LYS A 123 16.49 -0.08 -39.09
N GLU A 124 17.36 -0.71 -39.87
CA GLU A 124 18.65 -1.23 -39.43
C GLU A 124 19.58 -0.10 -38.93
N PRO A 125 20.57 -0.40 -38.07
CA PRO A 125 21.45 0.61 -37.48
C PRO A 125 22.57 1.01 -38.45
N LEU A 126 22.76 2.32 -38.63
CA LEU A 126 23.85 2.86 -39.44
C LEU A 126 25.20 2.58 -38.77
N THR A 127 26.04 1.80 -39.45
CA THR A 127 27.42 1.51 -39.05
C THR A 127 28.25 2.78 -39.20
N VAL A 128 28.84 3.25 -38.11
CA VAL A 128 29.87 4.30 -38.10
C VAL A 128 31.10 3.76 -38.82
N GLY A 129 31.43 4.35 -39.96
CA GLY A 129 32.72 4.16 -40.63
C GLY A 129 33.69 5.25 -40.19
N GLU A 130 34.82 4.83 -39.65
CA GLU A 130 35.99 5.66 -39.33
C GLU A 130 36.83 5.96 -40.59
N ASP A 131 37.60 7.05 -40.48
CA ASP A 131 38.89 7.39 -41.13
C ASP A 131 38.96 8.20 -42.45
N GLN A 132 39.53 9.43 -42.29
CA GLN A 132 40.61 10.18 -43.01
C GLN A 132 40.60 10.20 -44.57
N VAL A 133 40.89 11.28 -45.30
CA VAL A 133 41.83 12.43 -45.21
C VAL A 133 41.20 13.66 -45.85
#